data_AF-A0A0M3KBU1-F1
#
_entry.id   AF-A0A0M3KBU1-F1
#
_cell.length_a   1.000
_cell.length_b   1.000
_cell.length_c   1.000
_cell.angle_alpha   90.00
_cell.angle_beta   90.00
_cell.angle_gamma   90.00
#
_symmetry.space_group_name_H-M   'P 1'
#
loop_
_entity.id
_entity.type
_entity.pdbx_description
1 polymer ?
#
loop_
_entity_poly.entity_id
_entity_poly.type
_entity_poly.pdbx_seq_one_letter_code
_entity_poly.pdbx_strand_id
1 'polypeptide(L)'
;MLNLQKRINGVDEDKAYLGTRISIRDKLLAQEIQELESSLKKMTTCKLHFPSTSALHQMELTVTPSEGIYKGGSFKFSINVPPEYNNVPPVVKCLTRVWHPNITEDGAICLSLLRQNSLDGYGPNSLFTDLIDFDDALNAQAAQQWSTNRDAFVSKVREYIIRFCR
;
A
#
# COMPACT_ATOMS: atom_id res chain seq x y z
N MET A 1 5.09 -3.26 -34.85
CA MET A 1 4.25 -2.06 -34.70
C MET A 1 2.80 -2.52 -34.59
N LEU A 2 2.18 -2.37 -33.42
CA LEU A 2 0.77 -2.76 -33.21
C LEU A 2 -0.14 -1.80 -33.97
N ASN A 3 -1.01 -2.36 -34.81
CA ASN A 3 -1.83 -1.62 -35.75
C ASN A 3 -3.05 -1.00 -35.03
N LEU A 4 -3.11 0.33 -34.97
CA LEU A 4 -4.14 1.11 -34.26
C LEU A 4 -5.57 0.81 -34.73
N GLN A 5 -5.74 0.21 -35.92
CA GLN A 5 -7.05 -0.14 -36.49
C GLN A 5 -7.78 -1.29 -35.77
N LYS A 6 -7.07 -2.18 -35.06
CA LYS A 6 -7.74 -3.26 -34.29
C LYS A 6 -8.46 -2.76 -33.03
N ARG A 7 -8.07 -1.59 -32.50
CA ARG A 7 -8.69 -0.97 -31.31
C ARG A 7 -10.08 -0.38 -31.55
N ILE A 8 -10.45 -0.12 -32.81
CA ILE A 8 -11.71 0.55 -33.16
C ILE A 8 -12.89 -0.44 -33.21
N ASN A 9 -12.62 -1.76 -33.31
CA ASN A 9 -13.66 -2.76 -33.52
C ASN A 9 -14.14 -3.50 -32.26
N GLY A 10 -13.60 -3.23 -31.06
CA GLY A 10 -14.22 -3.62 -29.79
C GLY A 10 -14.73 -5.06 -29.64
N VAL A 11 -14.05 -6.07 -30.20
CA VAL A 11 -14.54 -7.46 -30.26
C VAL A 11 -13.47 -8.46 -29.78
N ASP A 12 -13.82 -9.18 -28.71
CA ASP A 12 -13.29 -10.43 -28.14
C ASP A 12 -11.80 -10.62 -27.80
N GLU A 13 -10.84 -10.13 -28.59
CA GLU A 13 -9.40 -10.37 -28.34
C GLU A 13 -8.96 -9.78 -26.97
N ASP A 14 -9.47 -8.60 -26.60
CA ASP A 14 -9.17 -7.95 -25.31
C ASP A 14 -9.76 -8.71 -24.11
N LYS A 15 -10.93 -9.37 -24.26
CA LYS A 15 -11.54 -10.16 -23.19
C LYS A 15 -10.80 -11.47 -22.95
N ALA A 16 -10.42 -12.17 -24.02
CA ALA A 16 -9.64 -13.40 -23.92
C ALA A 16 -8.22 -13.13 -23.35
N TYR A 17 -7.60 -12.02 -23.76
CA TYR A 17 -6.33 -11.55 -23.20
C TYR A 17 -6.48 -11.24 -21.70
N LEU A 18 -7.48 -10.44 -21.32
CA LEU A 18 -7.72 -10.08 -19.93
C LEU A 18 -8.02 -11.31 -19.06
N GLY A 19 -8.81 -12.26 -19.55
CA GLY A 19 -9.08 -13.53 -18.85
C GLY A 19 -7.82 -14.36 -18.62
N THR A 20 -6.93 -14.41 -19.61
CA THR A 20 -5.63 -15.09 -19.48
C THR A 20 -4.75 -14.41 -18.43
N ARG A 21 -4.71 -13.07 -18.43
CA ARG A 21 -3.96 -12.26 -17.46
C ARG A 21 -4.48 -12.45 -16.02
N ILE A 22 -5.80 -12.46 -15.83
CA ILE A 22 -6.45 -12.76 -14.54
C ILE A 22 -6.04 -14.15 -14.04
N SER A 23 -6.11 -15.17 -14.89
CA SER A 23 -5.73 -16.54 -14.51
C SER A 23 -4.26 -16.65 -14.08
N ILE A 24 -3.35 -15.99 -14.81
CA ILE A 24 -1.93 -15.93 -14.46
C ILE A 24 -1.75 -15.24 -13.09
N ARG A 25 -2.37 -14.08 -12.89
CA ARG A 25 -2.33 -13.35 -11.61
C ARG A 25 -2.81 -14.24 -10.47
N ASP A 26 -3.98 -14.85 -10.61
CA ASP A 26 -4.59 -15.63 -9.52
C ASP A 26 -3.73 -16.86 -9.17
N LYS A 27 -3.09 -17.47 -10.17
CA LYS A 27 -2.13 -18.56 -9.95
C LYS A 27 -0.89 -18.09 -9.18
N LEU A 28 -0.33 -16.93 -9.52
CA LEU A 28 0.81 -16.35 -8.79
C LEU A 28 0.42 -16.00 -7.35
N LEU A 29 -0.72 -15.33 -7.17
CA LEU A 29 -1.22 -14.95 -5.84
C LEU A 29 -1.47 -16.15 -4.95
N ALA A 30 -2.03 -17.25 -5.49
CA ALA A 30 -2.24 -18.48 -4.72
C ALA A 30 -0.94 -19.07 -4.17
N GLN A 31 0.20 -18.84 -4.84
CA GLN A 31 1.53 -19.27 -4.38
C GLN A 31 2.12 -18.28 -3.38
N GLU A 32 2.09 -16.98 -3.69
CA GLU A 32 2.74 -15.92 -2.91
C GLU A 32 2.01 -15.60 -1.58
N ILE A 33 0.68 -15.73 -1.53
CA ILE A 33 -0.12 -15.36 -0.35
C ILE A 33 0.22 -16.22 0.87
N GLN A 34 0.52 -17.51 0.68
CA GLN A 34 0.86 -18.39 1.81
C GLN A 34 2.13 -17.94 2.53
N GLU A 35 3.13 -17.50 1.76
CA GLU A 35 4.39 -16.96 2.29
C GLU A 35 4.18 -15.58 2.92
N LEU A 36 3.36 -14.74 2.30
CA LEU A 36 2.99 -13.43 2.83
C LEU A 36 2.27 -13.55 4.19
N GLU A 37 1.22 -14.37 4.28
CA GLU A 37 0.50 -14.61 5.52
C GLU A 37 1.41 -15.17 6.62
N SER A 38 2.29 -16.10 6.27
CA SER A 38 3.23 -16.70 7.22
C SER A 38 4.24 -15.69 7.74
N SER A 39 4.69 -14.77 6.88
CA SER A 39 5.60 -13.68 7.25
C SER A 39 4.89 -12.65 8.14
N LEU A 40 3.67 -12.26 7.80
CA LEU A 40 2.90 -11.30 8.58
C LEU A 40 2.40 -11.86 9.91
N LYS A 41 2.08 -13.16 10.01
CA LYS A 41 1.72 -13.81 11.28
C LYS A 41 2.79 -13.70 12.37
N LYS A 42 4.06 -13.54 11.97
CA LYS A 42 5.18 -13.32 12.90
C LYS A 42 5.23 -11.88 13.43
N MET A 43 4.56 -10.95 12.75
CA MET A 43 4.51 -9.53 13.12
C MET A 43 3.22 -9.22 13.88
N THR A 44 3.32 -8.83 15.16
CA THR A 44 2.13 -8.47 15.97
C THR A 44 1.50 -7.14 15.56
N THR A 45 2.24 -6.30 14.85
CA THR A 45 1.87 -4.96 14.42
C THR A 45 1.23 -4.92 13.03
N CYS A 46 1.14 -6.05 12.31
CA CYS A 46 0.47 -6.14 11.01
C CYS A 46 -0.62 -7.21 11.02
N LYS A 47 -1.76 -6.90 10.41
CA LYS A 47 -2.85 -7.86 10.18
C LYS A 47 -3.32 -7.78 8.74
N LEU A 48 -3.22 -8.90 8.02
CA LEU A 48 -3.78 -9.03 6.68
C LEU A 48 -5.20 -9.58 6.77
N HIS A 49 -6.10 -9.00 6.00
CA HIS A 49 -7.48 -9.40 5.85
C HIS A 49 -7.84 -9.50 4.37
N PHE A 50 -8.67 -10.49 4.03
CA PHE A 50 -9.22 -10.66 2.69
C PHE A 50 -10.71 -10.38 2.76
N PRO A 51 -11.21 -9.31 2.10
CA PRO A 51 -12.64 -9.00 2.07
C PRO A 51 -13.49 -10.14 1.49
N SER A 52 -12.90 -10.93 0.58
CA SER A 52 -13.51 -12.15 0.05
C SER A 52 -12.46 -13.23 -0.18
N THR A 53 -12.80 -14.47 0.17
CA THR A 53 -11.97 -15.66 -0.10
C THR A 53 -11.86 -15.97 -1.60
N SER A 54 -12.79 -15.48 -2.42
CA SER A 54 -12.77 -15.63 -3.88
C SER A 54 -12.03 -14.52 -4.61
N ALA A 55 -11.60 -13.46 -3.91
CA ALA A 55 -10.95 -12.31 -4.49
C ALA A 55 -9.60 -12.02 -3.82
N LEU A 56 -8.67 -12.98 -3.92
CA LEU A 56 -7.31 -12.86 -3.36
C LEU A 56 -6.51 -11.65 -3.89
N HIS A 57 -6.90 -11.10 -5.03
CA HIS A 57 -6.33 -9.89 -5.61
C HIS A 57 -6.75 -8.61 -4.88
N GLN A 58 -7.71 -8.68 -3.96
CA GLN A 58 -8.12 -7.59 -3.08
C GLN A 58 -7.76 -7.95 -1.64
N MET A 59 -6.96 -7.11 -1.03
CA MET A 59 -6.44 -7.32 0.32
C MET A 59 -6.57 -6.03 1.13
N GLU A 60 -6.78 -6.19 2.43
CA GLU A 60 -6.72 -5.12 3.41
C GLU A 60 -5.61 -5.41 4.41
N LEU A 61 -4.68 -4.48 4.54
CA LEU A 61 -3.62 -4.55 5.53
C LEU A 61 -3.87 -3.52 6.62
N THR A 62 -3.90 -3.95 7.88
CA THR A 62 -3.89 -3.06 9.03
C THR A 62 -2.51 -3.04 9.65
N VAL A 63 -1.94 -1.85 9.80
CA VAL A 63 -0.66 -1.62 10.47
C VAL A 63 -0.90 -0.84 11.77
N THR A 64 -0.36 -1.36 12.86
CA THR A 64 -0.47 -0.79 14.22
C THR A 64 0.95 -0.62 14.77
N PRO A 65 1.59 0.53 14.55
CA PRO A 65 2.96 0.78 15.01
C PRO A 65 3.09 0.63 16.53
N SER A 66 4.10 -0.12 16.99
CA SER A 66 4.38 -0.32 18.42
C SER A 66 5.27 0.77 19.03
N GLU A 67 5.93 1.56 18.19
CA GLU A 67 6.90 2.58 18.56
C GLU A 67 6.83 3.82 17.64
N GLY A 68 7.68 4.81 17.92
CA GLY A 68 7.70 6.07 17.18
C GLY A 68 6.50 6.98 17.45
N ILE A 69 6.38 8.03 16.64
CA ILE A 69 5.36 9.09 16.80
C ILE A 69 3.96 8.63 16.38
N TYR A 70 3.87 7.56 15.57
CA TYR A 70 2.62 6.96 15.12
C TYR A 70 2.12 5.84 16.04
N LYS A 71 2.83 5.59 17.15
CA LYS A 71 2.45 4.58 18.15
C LYS A 71 1.02 4.81 18.63
N GLY A 72 0.26 3.70 18.68
CA GLY A 72 -1.14 3.71 19.11
C GLY A 72 -2.13 4.06 17.99
N GLY A 73 -1.64 4.41 16.79
CA GLY A 73 -2.47 4.48 15.59
C GLY A 73 -2.77 3.11 15.00
N SER A 74 -3.88 3.03 14.27
CA SER A 74 -4.26 1.88 13.44
C SER A 74 -4.54 2.38 12.03
N PHE A 75 -3.72 1.97 11.08
CA PHE A 75 -3.73 2.46 9.71
C PHE A 75 -4.13 1.33 8.77
N LYS A 76 -5.24 1.52 8.06
CA LYS A 76 -5.77 0.54 7.11
C LYS A 76 -5.30 0.89 5.72
N PHE A 77 -4.93 -0.12 4.95
CA PHE A 77 -4.49 -0.01 3.57
C PHE A 77 -5.28 -0.97 2.71
N SER A 78 -5.76 -0.52 1.56
CA SER A 78 -6.25 -1.40 0.50
C SER A 78 -5.11 -1.72 -0.45
N ILE A 79 -4.96 -3.00 -0.78
CA ILE A 79 -4.02 -3.50 -1.77
C ILE A 79 -4.84 -4.17 -2.88
N ASN A 80 -4.69 -3.68 -4.11
CA ASN A 80 -5.37 -4.22 -5.28
C ASN A 80 -4.34 -4.69 -6.32
N VAL A 81 -4.39 -5.97 -6.67
CA VAL A 81 -3.49 -6.61 -7.62
C VAL A 81 -4.14 -6.61 -9.01
N PRO A 82 -3.61 -5.83 -9.97
CA PRO A 82 -4.22 -5.72 -11.29
C PRO A 82 -4.09 -7.02 -12.10
N PRO A 83 -4.94 -7.27 -13.10
CA PRO A 83 -4.79 -8.40 -14.03
C PRO A 83 -3.40 -8.48 -14.66
N GLU A 84 -2.76 -7.33 -14.88
CA GLU A 84 -1.43 -7.19 -15.45
C GLU A 84 -0.30 -7.44 -14.43
N TYR A 85 -0.60 -7.97 -13.24
CA TYR A 85 0.40 -8.36 -12.25
C TYR A 85 1.48 -9.27 -12.86
N ASN A 86 2.72 -9.09 -12.41
CA ASN A 86 4.01 -9.41 -13.06
C ASN A 86 4.56 -8.37 -14.05
N ASN A 87 3.72 -7.51 -14.64
CA ASN A 87 4.13 -6.38 -15.48
C ASN A 87 3.81 -5.03 -14.81
N VAL A 88 2.68 -4.99 -14.09
CA VAL A 88 2.23 -3.82 -13.33
C VAL A 88 2.22 -4.19 -11.84
N PRO A 89 2.80 -3.34 -10.96
CA PRO A 89 2.82 -3.63 -9.53
C PRO A 89 1.42 -3.53 -8.90
N PRO A 90 1.22 -4.08 -7.70
CA PRO A 90 0.02 -3.85 -6.92
C PRO A 90 -0.19 -2.36 -6.63
N VAL A 91 -1.45 -1.94 -6.58
CA VAL A 91 -1.82 -0.58 -6.17
C VAL A 91 -2.15 -0.61 -4.68
N VAL A 92 -1.45 0.22 -3.90
CA VAL A 92 -1.66 0.35 -2.46
C VAL A 92 -2.19 1.74 -2.15
N LYS A 93 -3.23 1.81 -1.33
CA LYS A 93 -3.82 3.07 -0.88
C LYS A 93 -4.06 3.03 0.62
N CYS A 94 -3.67 4.07 1.34
CA CYS A 94 -4.03 4.26 2.73
C CYS A 94 -5.49 4.67 2.82
N LEU A 95 -6.29 3.92 3.55
CA LEU A 95 -7.71 4.22 3.80
C LEU A 95 -7.88 5.10 5.04
N THR A 96 -6.90 5.09 5.95
CA THR A 96 -6.90 5.94 7.14
C THR A 96 -6.25 7.28 6.81
N ARG A 97 -6.97 8.38 7.05
CA ARG A 97 -6.39 9.73 6.93
C ARG A 97 -5.28 9.90 7.96
N VAL A 98 -4.09 10.28 7.51
CA VAL A 98 -2.89 10.39 8.34
C VAL A 98 -2.10 11.64 7.97
N TRP A 99 -1.47 12.24 8.97
CA TRP A 99 -0.48 13.29 8.75
C TRP A 99 0.91 12.66 8.64
N HIS A 100 1.37 12.39 7.42
CA HIS A 100 2.61 11.66 7.15
C HIS A 100 3.35 12.27 5.95
N PRO A 101 4.70 12.35 5.94
CA PRO A 101 5.45 12.92 4.81
C PRO A 101 5.31 12.10 3.52
N ASN A 102 5.24 10.77 3.60
CA ASN A 102 5.12 9.89 2.43
C ASN A 102 3.72 9.32 2.16
N ILE A 103 2.70 9.74 2.93
CA ILE A 103 1.31 9.36 2.69
C ILE A 103 0.50 10.64 2.62
N THR A 104 -0.13 10.84 1.47
CA THR A 104 -1.04 11.97 1.26
C THR A 104 -2.32 11.77 2.06
N GLU A 105 -3.04 12.86 2.37
CA GLU A 105 -4.26 12.76 3.18
C GLU A 105 -5.42 12.04 2.45
N ASP A 106 -5.40 12.00 1.12
CA ASP A 106 -6.31 11.20 0.29
C ASP A 106 -5.86 9.73 0.12
N GLY A 107 -4.70 9.38 0.67
CA GLY A 107 -4.24 8.01 0.84
C GLY A 107 -3.28 7.50 -0.23
N ALA A 108 -2.84 8.35 -1.18
CA ALA A 108 -1.79 7.98 -2.12
C ALA A 108 -0.44 7.80 -1.42
N ILE A 109 0.29 6.76 -1.84
CA ILE A 109 1.58 6.33 -1.29
C ILE A 109 2.55 6.15 -2.47
N CYS A 110 3.81 6.50 -2.27
CA CYS A 110 4.82 6.35 -3.32
C CYS A 110 5.18 4.87 -3.51
N LEU A 111 5.05 4.34 -4.72
CA LEU A 111 5.39 2.94 -5.04
C LEU A 111 6.91 2.67 -4.98
N SER A 112 7.78 3.69 -5.08
CA SER A 112 9.23 3.50 -4.87
C SER A 112 9.54 3.07 -3.44
N LEU A 113 8.88 3.70 -2.46
CA LEU A 113 8.90 3.33 -1.04
C LEU A 113 8.32 1.94 -0.76
N LEU A 114 7.52 1.38 -1.67
CA LEU A 114 7.02 0.01 -1.54
C LEU A 114 7.94 -1.02 -2.22
N ARG A 115 8.66 -0.61 -3.28
CA ARG A 115 9.55 -1.48 -4.09
C ARG A 115 10.95 -1.64 -3.53
N GLN A 116 11.59 -0.60 -2.99
CA GLN A 116 12.91 -0.74 -2.36
C GLN A 116 12.86 -1.73 -1.19
N ASN A 117 11.70 -1.84 -0.53
CA ASN A 117 11.57 -2.49 0.77
C ASN A 117 11.08 -3.94 0.68
N SER A 118 10.55 -4.35 -0.48
CA SER A 118 10.26 -5.76 -0.77
C SER A 118 11.52 -6.59 -1.10
N LEU A 119 12.65 -5.94 -1.43
CA LEU A 119 13.91 -6.60 -1.75
C LEU A 119 14.79 -6.86 -0.51
N ASP A 120 14.68 -6.01 0.53
CA ASP A 120 15.58 -6.04 1.69
C ASP A 120 14.95 -6.66 2.96
N GLY A 121 13.76 -7.26 2.85
CA GLY A 121 13.08 -7.95 3.97
C GLY A 121 12.39 -7.04 4.99
N TYR A 122 12.27 -5.74 4.69
CA TYR A 122 11.57 -4.77 5.54
C TYR A 122 10.05 -4.81 5.26
N GLY A 123 9.29 -5.36 6.20
CA GLY A 123 7.84 -5.47 6.10
C GLY A 123 7.11 -4.11 6.17
N PRO A 124 5.78 -4.08 5.97
CA PRO A 124 4.99 -2.86 5.88
C PRO A 124 4.98 -1.98 7.15
N ASN A 125 5.42 -2.50 8.31
CA ASN A 125 5.65 -1.71 9.52
C ASN A 125 6.71 -0.62 9.33
N SER A 126 7.69 -0.88 8.49
CA SER A 126 8.82 0.02 8.29
C SER A 126 8.38 1.37 7.73
N LEU A 127 7.21 1.45 7.04
CA LEU A 127 6.62 2.72 6.59
C LEU A 127 6.33 3.71 7.73
N PHE A 128 6.15 3.24 8.95
CA PHE A 128 5.83 4.06 10.12
C PHE A 128 6.97 4.17 11.14
N THR A 129 8.10 3.52 10.89
CA THR A 129 9.29 3.53 11.75
C THR A 129 10.52 4.00 10.97
N ASP A 130 11.07 3.12 10.13
CA ASP A 130 12.42 3.26 9.56
C ASP A 130 12.43 3.95 8.19
N LEU A 131 11.27 4.06 7.54
CA LEU A 131 11.13 4.52 6.15
C LEU A 131 10.36 5.84 6.05
N ILE A 132 10.30 6.59 7.14
CA ILE A 132 9.78 7.96 7.11
C ILE A 132 10.83 8.81 6.39
N ASP A 133 10.61 9.05 5.11
CA ASP A 133 11.48 9.88 4.28
C ASP A 133 10.93 11.31 4.22
N PHE A 134 11.71 12.26 4.71
CA PHE A 134 11.35 13.67 4.71
C PHE A 134 11.94 14.45 3.52
N ASP A 135 12.86 13.84 2.75
CA ASP A 135 13.56 14.48 1.63
C ASP A 135 12.78 14.30 0.31
N ASP A 136 12.15 13.14 0.07
CA ASP A 136 11.24 12.89 -1.08
C ASP A 136 9.77 12.71 -0.63
N ALA A 137 9.28 13.71 0.11
CA ALA A 137 7.96 13.67 0.72
C ALA A 137 6.84 13.96 -0.29
N LEU A 138 5.89 13.02 -0.43
CA LEU A 138 4.64 13.23 -1.16
C LEU A 138 3.75 14.31 -0.52
N ASN A 139 3.85 14.47 0.80
CA ASN A 139 3.19 15.51 1.56
C ASN A 139 4.22 16.57 1.97
N ALA A 140 4.44 17.52 1.07
CA ALA A 140 5.39 18.62 1.29
C ALA A 140 5.07 19.44 2.55
N GLN A 141 3.78 19.57 2.93
CA GLN A 141 3.39 20.30 4.13
C GLN A 141 3.80 19.55 5.41
N ALA A 142 3.64 18.23 5.43
CA ALA A 142 4.09 17.39 6.53
C ALA A 142 5.62 17.46 6.70
N ALA A 143 6.37 17.38 5.60
CA ALA A 143 7.83 17.51 5.63
C ALA A 143 8.30 18.91 6.06
N GLN A 144 7.68 19.97 5.54
CA GLN A 144 7.98 21.34 5.95
C GLN A 144 7.67 21.57 7.43
N GLN A 145 6.57 21.03 7.94
CA GLN A 145 6.23 21.17 9.35
C GLN A 145 7.24 20.43 10.23
N TRP A 146 7.73 19.27 9.81
CA TRP A 146 8.79 18.56 10.52
C TRP A 146 10.08 19.39 10.63
N SER A 147 10.51 20.03 9.53
CA SER A 147 11.73 20.83 9.51
C SER A 147 11.61 22.15 10.27
N THR A 148 10.42 22.76 10.29
CA THR A 148 10.18 24.07 10.93
C THR A 148 9.76 23.98 12.38
N ASN A 149 8.90 23.03 12.75
CA ASN A 149 8.40 22.86 14.11
C ASN A 149 7.99 21.41 14.39
N ARG A 150 8.96 20.65 14.90
CA ARG A 150 8.81 19.23 15.22
C ARG A 150 7.72 18.97 16.27
N ASP A 151 7.58 19.82 17.28
CA ASP A 151 6.56 19.64 18.33
C ASP A 151 5.14 19.86 17.79
N ALA A 152 4.96 20.82 16.89
CA ALA A 152 3.69 21.04 16.20
C ALA A 152 3.36 19.86 15.27
N PHE A 153 4.37 19.31 14.59
CA PHE A 153 4.20 18.09 13.78
C PHE A 153 3.71 16.92 14.63
N VAL A 154 4.40 16.63 15.74
CA VAL A 154 4.03 15.52 16.65
C VAL A 154 2.64 15.73 17.24
N SER A 155 2.30 16.95 17.64
CA SER A 155 0.96 17.29 18.13
C SER A 155 -0.11 17.00 17.08
N LYS A 156 0.13 17.38 15.82
CA LYS A 156 -0.80 17.14 14.72
C LYS A 156 -0.93 15.66 14.38
N VAL A 157 0.16 14.88 14.41
CA VAL A 157 0.12 13.42 14.25
C VAL A 157 -0.79 12.78 15.30
N ARG A 158 -0.63 13.17 16.57
CA ARG A 158 -1.47 12.66 17.68
C ARG A 158 -2.94 13.01 17.50
N GLU A 159 -3.24 14.25 17.08
CA GLU A 159 -4.60 14.69 16.77
C GLU A 159 -5.23 13.84 15.66
N TYR A 160 -4.48 13.54 14.60
CA TYR A 160 -4.95 12.70 13.50
C TYR A 160 -5.24 11.27 13.96
N ILE A 161 -4.35 10.68 14.78
CA ILE A 161 -4.56 9.35 15.35
C ILE A 161 -5.86 9.29 16.15
N ILE A 162 -6.09 10.25 17.06
CA ILE A 162 -7.30 10.30 17.89
C ILE A 162 -8.58 10.45 17.05
N ARG A 163 -8.50 11.18 15.94
CA ARG A 163 -9.66 11.47 15.08
C ARG A 163 -9.97 10.35 14.09
N PHE A 164 -8.96 9.71 13.51
CA PHE A 164 -9.13 8.88 12.31
C PHE A 164 -8.77 7.40 12.51
N CYS A 165 -8.08 7.02 13.60
CA CYS A 165 -7.64 5.63 13.84
C CYS A 165 -8.54 4.83 14.80
N ARG A 166 -9.86 5.08 14.82
CA ARG A 166 -10.80 4.37 15.71
C ARG A 166 -11.08 2.93 15.26
#